data_AF-A0A382ELR1-F1
#
_entry.id   AF-A0A382ELR1-F1
#
_cell.length_a   1.000
_cell.length_b   1.000
_cell.length_c   1.000
_cell.angle_alpha   90.00
_cell.angle_beta   90.00
_cell.angle_gamma   90.00
#
_symmetry.space_group_name_H-M   'P 1'
#
loop_
_entity.id
_entity.type
_entity.pdbx_description
1 polymer ?
#
loop_
_entity_poly.entity_id
_entity_poly.type
_entity_poly.pdbx_seq_one_letter_code
_entity_poly.pdbx_strand_id
1 'polypeptide(L)'
;SFGFGGTNFHYVLEEFQAVQTSPYRLHKTPDTVFISAATPMELDKACQKLMAELETEGAEKRHRQLVESSGKNPIPKTHARLGFVTESLENTVELLGQAISTIESKADQAEWNVKSISYREKSMNTKGKVVALFSGQGSQYMNMGRELLFNFPAMAEPFNALDELFTQSSNKTDTSLEPLSDLVFPIAVFDDQKREEQEARLQLTENAQPAIGAISAGFFRLLRDKGVSVDFAAGHSFGELTALWAAGVIDEIDYYKLAYARGQAMAAPDDPNFDAGSMLAVMGKVEKLEDDIADFPEVVMANLNSSKQVVLAGPTEAILKVHDALKEKKYTVVKLPVSAAFHTPLVGHAQKPFSKAIREVKFNKAKIPVYSNATAKAYPSSAKAIQKQLETHILNSVRFREEVENIHRDGGRIFIEFGPKNVLTKLVENILSGKDFFAIALNENPKKDSDSLFREAMVKLCVLGLPLQIFDPYSLPAKELPEKKSALSVRLNGTNYVSDATRNDFENALNDGFRVKNAVTSGSNSESNSNNGNSLDSPSEGAEKMHSVEINEV
;
A
#
# COMPACT_ATOMS: atom_id res chain seq x y z
N SER A 1 8.75 16.94 -26.85
CA SER A 1 9.72 17.95 -26.42
C SER A 1 11.10 17.34 -26.46
N PHE A 2 12.03 17.91 -27.21
CA PHE A 2 13.40 17.41 -27.34
C PHE A 2 14.33 18.43 -26.69
N GLY A 3 14.96 18.05 -25.59
CA GLY A 3 15.88 18.92 -24.85
C GLY A 3 17.26 18.92 -25.50
N PHE A 4 17.88 20.10 -25.56
CA PHE A 4 19.21 20.29 -26.15
C PHE A 4 20.32 19.46 -25.46
N GLY A 5 20.10 19.04 -24.20
CA GLY A 5 20.97 18.13 -23.44
C GLY A 5 20.69 16.64 -23.62
N GLY A 6 19.92 16.24 -24.64
CA GLY A 6 19.65 14.83 -24.97
C GLY A 6 18.48 14.19 -24.22
N THR A 7 17.87 14.89 -23.25
CA THR A 7 16.65 14.40 -22.58
C THR A 7 15.41 14.74 -23.40
N ASN A 8 14.69 13.71 -23.81
CA ASN A 8 13.53 13.81 -24.68
C ASN A 8 12.26 13.40 -23.90
N PHE A 9 11.25 14.25 -23.93
CA PHE A 9 9.92 13.96 -23.38
C PHE A 9 8.92 13.78 -24.52
N HIS A 10 8.13 12.72 -24.46
CA HIS A 10 7.01 12.51 -25.38
C HIS A 10 5.71 12.47 -24.58
N TYR A 11 4.70 13.20 -25.06
CA TYR A 11 3.34 13.14 -24.53
C TYR A 11 2.44 12.67 -25.66
N VAL A 12 1.67 11.63 -25.41
CA VAL A 12 0.57 11.21 -26.29
C VAL A 12 -0.69 11.85 -25.74
N LEU A 13 -1.29 12.74 -26.52
CA LEU A 13 -2.55 13.40 -26.17
C LEU A 13 -3.65 12.80 -27.04
N GLU A 14 -4.77 12.44 -26.42
CA GLU A 14 -6.00 12.11 -27.11
C GLU A 14 -7.01 13.26 -27.01
N GLU A 15 -7.86 13.41 -28.02
CA GLU A 15 -8.97 14.38 -27.98
C GLU A 15 -9.89 14.05 -26.81
N PHE A 16 -10.32 15.08 -26.07
CA PHE A 16 -11.30 14.91 -25.00
C PHE A 16 -12.60 14.33 -25.57
N GLN A 17 -12.94 13.10 -25.19
CA GLN A 17 -14.23 12.50 -25.48
C GLN A 17 -15.11 12.56 -24.24
N ALA A 18 -16.31 13.14 -24.39
CA ALA A 18 -17.25 13.41 -23.30
C ALA A 18 -17.86 12.15 -22.64
N VAL A 19 -17.47 10.94 -23.04
CA VAL A 19 -18.07 9.69 -22.55
C VAL A 19 -17.03 8.88 -21.79
N GLN A 20 -16.73 9.34 -20.58
CA GLN A 20 -16.13 8.48 -19.56
C GLN A 20 -17.24 8.02 -18.62
N THR A 21 -17.45 6.71 -18.52
CA THR A 21 -18.52 6.12 -17.69
C THR A 21 -18.07 5.84 -16.26
N SER A 22 -16.75 5.77 -16.01
CA SER A 22 -16.15 5.55 -14.69
C SER A 22 -14.70 6.03 -14.63
N PRO A 23 -14.13 6.30 -13.43
CA PRO A 23 -12.70 6.54 -13.28
C PRO A 23 -11.90 5.28 -13.61
N TYR A 24 -10.77 5.43 -14.31
CA TYR A 24 -9.85 4.34 -14.64
C TYR A 24 -8.40 4.81 -14.56
N ARG A 25 -7.49 3.84 -14.41
CA ARG A 25 -6.05 4.02 -14.33
C ARG A 25 -5.41 3.88 -15.71
N LEU A 26 -4.44 4.75 -16.02
CA LEU A 26 -3.73 4.72 -17.31
C LEU A 26 -2.49 3.83 -17.28
N HIS A 27 -1.78 3.75 -16.16
CA HIS A 27 -0.62 2.88 -16.02
C HIS A 27 -1.02 1.45 -15.70
N LYS A 28 -0.20 0.50 -16.18
CA LYS A 28 -0.38 -0.92 -15.92
C LYS A 28 0.03 -1.21 -14.47
N THR A 29 -0.69 -2.14 -13.85
CA THR A 29 -0.35 -2.72 -12.56
C THR A 29 -0.36 -4.24 -12.66
N PRO A 30 0.18 -4.96 -11.66
CA PRO A 30 0.12 -6.40 -11.66
C PRO A 30 -1.32 -6.92 -11.75
N ASP A 31 -1.49 -7.97 -12.52
CA ASP A 31 -2.75 -8.67 -12.73
C ASP A 31 -2.88 -9.83 -11.72
N THR A 32 -4.11 -10.22 -11.40
CA THR A 32 -4.38 -11.42 -10.58
C THR A 32 -4.89 -12.55 -11.44
N VAL A 33 -4.29 -13.72 -11.31
CA VAL A 33 -4.71 -14.95 -12.00
C VAL A 33 -5.35 -15.90 -11.01
N PHE A 34 -6.50 -16.47 -11.41
CA PHE A 34 -7.17 -17.53 -10.68
C PHE A 34 -7.46 -18.72 -11.61
N ILE A 35 -7.13 -19.92 -11.16
CA ILE A 35 -7.41 -21.17 -11.86
C ILE A 35 -8.22 -22.05 -10.92
N SER A 36 -9.31 -22.65 -11.40
CA SER A 36 -10.12 -23.56 -10.60
C SER A 36 -10.67 -24.73 -11.41
N ALA A 37 -10.88 -25.86 -10.75
CA ALA A 37 -11.48 -27.06 -11.33
C ALA A 37 -12.22 -27.88 -10.25
N ALA A 38 -13.06 -28.85 -10.63
CA ALA A 38 -13.89 -29.55 -9.65
C ALA A 38 -13.07 -30.42 -8.68
N THR A 39 -11.89 -30.88 -9.10
CA THR A 39 -10.97 -31.68 -8.28
C THR A 39 -9.52 -31.21 -8.41
N PRO A 40 -8.63 -31.54 -7.45
CA PRO A 40 -7.19 -31.25 -7.57
C PRO A 40 -6.55 -31.82 -8.84
N MET A 41 -6.92 -33.04 -9.24
CA MET A 41 -6.40 -33.67 -10.45
C MET A 41 -6.84 -32.93 -11.72
N GLU A 42 -8.08 -32.43 -11.77
CA GLU A 42 -8.53 -31.61 -12.88
C GLU A 42 -7.88 -30.23 -12.88
N LEU A 43 -7.55 -29.69 -11.71
CA LEU A 43 -6.84 -28.41 -11.60
C LEU A 43 -5.42 -28.54 -12.16
N ASP A 44 -4.71 -29.60 -11.81
CA ASP A 44 -3.38 -29.89 -12.35
C ASP A 44 -3.43 -30.01 -13.89
N LYS A 45 -4.37 -30.79 -14.43
CA LYS A 45 -4.60 -30.87 -15.89
C LYS A 45 -4.91 -29.51 -16.51
N ALA A 46 -5.69 -28.67 -15.85
CA ALA A 46 -6.00 -27.32 -16.32
C ALA A 46 -4.76 -26.41 -16.33
N CYS A 47 -3.90 -26.51 -15.31
CA CYS A 47 -2.63 -25.82 -15.24
C CYS A 47 -1.67 -26.26 -16.35
N GLN A 48 -1.50 -27.57 -16.56
CA GLN A 48 -0.64 -28.13 -17.63
C GLN A 48 -1.13 -27.73 -19.02
N LYS A 49 -2.45 -27.79 -19.25
CA LYS A 49 -3.06 -27.33 -20.51
C LYS A 49 -2.81 -25.85 -20.74
N LEU A 50 -3.03 -25.02 -19.70
CA LEU A 50 -2.80 -23.59 -19.79
C LEU A 50 -1.33 -23.27 -20.09
N MET A 51 -0.40 -23.99 -19.47
CA MET A 51 1.03 -23.86 -19.74
C MET A 51 1.34 -24.06 -21.22
N ALA A 52 0.86 -25.17 -21.80
CA ALA A 52 1.06 -25.47 -23.21
C ALA A 52 0.44 -24.40 -24.14
N GLU A 53 -0.70 -23.81 -23.78
CA GLU A 53 -1.33 -22.73 -24.55
C GLU A 53 -0.53 -21.41 -24.50
N LEU A 54 0.14 -21.14 -23.38
CA LEU A 54 0.97 -19.95 -23.15
C LEU A 54 2.37 -20.03 -23.77
N GLU A 55 2.74 -21.17 -24.35
CA GLU A 55 4.02 -21.37 -25.08
C GLU A 55 3.84 -21.35 -26.62
N THR A 56 2.69 -20.85 -27.11
CA THR A 56 2.35 -20.80 -28.54
C THR A 56 2.45 -19.39 -29.13
N GLU A 57 2.38 -19.27 -30.47
CA GLU A 57 2.27 -17.96 -31.15
C GLU A 57 1.06 -17.12 -30.70
N GLY A 58 0.05 -17.75 -30.07
CA GLY A 58 -1.15 -17.08 -29.53
C GLY A 58 -1.08 -16.72 -28.04
N ALA A 59 0.08 -16.89 -27.38
CA ALA A 59 0.23 -16.78 -25.93
C ALA A 59 -0.22 -15.43 -25.34
N GLU A 60 0.13 -14.31 -25.98
CA GLU A 60 -0.27 -12.95 -25.58
C GLU A 60 -1.80 -12.79 -25.50
N LYS A 61 -2.50 -13.25 -26.54
CA LYS A 61 -3.97 -13.22 -26.60
C LYS A 61 -4.56 -14.11 -25.51
N ARG A 62 -4.00 -15.30 -25.32
CA ARG A 62 -4.46 -16.27 -24.33
C ARG A 62 -4.24 -15.79 -22.89
N HIS A 63 -3.10 -15.16 -22.62
CA HIS A 63 -2.75 -14.55 -21.33
C HIS A 63 -3.73 -13.44 -20.97
N ARG A 64 -4.06 -12.56 -21.91
CA ARG A 64 -5.09 -11.54 -21.70
C ARG A 64 -6.45 -12.14 -21.33
N GLN A 65 -6.87 -13.19 -22.04
CA GLN A 65 -8.12 -13.89 -21.74
C GLN A 65 -8.08 -14.56 -20.35
N LEU A 66 -6.92 -15.06 -19.92
CA LEU A 66 -6.73 -15.61 -18.57
C LEU A 66 -6.94 -14.54 -17.50
N VAL A 67 -6.27 -13.39 -17.63
CA VAL A 67 -6.40 -12.27 -16.70
C VAL A 67 -7.84 -11.77 -16.65
N GLU A 68 -8.46 -11.57 -17.81
CA GLU A 68 -9.83 -11.08 -17.91
C GLU A 68 -10.84 -12.05 -17.29
N SER A 69 -10.69 -13.35 -17.53
CA SER A 69 -11.59 -14.37 -16.96
C SER A 69 -11.39 -14.56 -15.45
N SER A 70 -10.16 -14.37 -14.95
CA SER A 70 -9.83 -14.44 -13.51
C SER A 70 -10.61 -13.41 -12.68
N GLY A 71 -10.87 -12.23 -13.26
CA GLY A 71 -11.64 -11.15 -12.64
C GLY A 71 -13.15 -11.18 -12.92
N LYS A 72 -13.68 -12.17 -13.65
CA LYS A 72 -15.11 -12.23 -14.03
C LYS A 72 -15.81 -13.49 -13.55
N ASN A 73 -15.10 -14.62 -13.52
CA ASN A 73 -15.72 -15.92 -13.29
C ASN A 73 -15.71 -16.28 -11.80
N PRO A 74 -16.88 -16.44 -11.15
CA PRO A 74 -16.93 -16.87 -9.77
C PRO A 74 -16.36 -18.28 -9.61
N ILE A 75 -15.54 -18.51 -8.58
CA ILE A 75 -15.00 -19.85 -8.27
C ILE A 75 -16.01 -20.61 -7.40
N PRO A 76 -16.55 -21.76 -7.84
CA PRO A 76 -17.46 -22.55 -7.03
C PRO A 76 -16.82 -23.00 -5.71
N LYS A 77 -17.58 -23.03 -4.61
CA LYS A 77 -17.05 -23.31 -3.26
C LYS A 77 -16.39 -24.68 -3.11
N THR A 78 -16.81 -25.66 -3.90
CA THR A 78 -16.30 -27.05 -3.89
C THR A 78 -15.07 -27.26 -4.75
N HIS A 79 -14.71 -26.31 -5.62
CA HIS A 79 -13.61 -26.46 -6.56
C HIS A 79 -12.24 -26.33 -5.90
N ALA A 80 -11.28 -27.11 -6.37
CA ALA A 80 -9.87 -26.85 -6.17
C ALA A 80 -9.50 -25.55 -6.87
N ARG A 81 -8.62 -24.77 -6.24
CA ARG A 81 -8.31 -23.41 -6.67
C ARG A 81 -6.86 -23.06 -6.41
N LEU A 82 -6.32 -22.28 -7.33
CA LEU A 82 -5.00 -21.70 -7.31
C LEU A 82 -5.12 -20.22 -7.65
N GLY A 83 -4.29 -19.38 -7.05
CA GLY A 83 -4.12 -18.01 -7.52
C GLY A 83 -2.72 -17.47 -7.26
N PHE A 84 -2.35 -16.48 -8.07
CA PHE A 84 -1.09 -15.73 -7.96
C PHE A 84 -1.23 -14.36 -8.63
N VAL A 85 -0.27 -13.47 -8.35
CA VAL A 85 -0.14 -12.16 -8.99
C VAL A 85 0.92 -12.25 -10.09
N THR A 86 0.70 -11.57 -11.21
CA THR A 86 1.61 -11.59 -12.36
C THR A 86 1.77 -10.21 -13.00
N GLU A 87 2.95 -9.90 -13.52
CA GLU A 87 3.24 -8.64 -14.20
C GLU A 87 3.30 -8.78 -15.73
N SER A 88 3.55 -9.99 -16.23
CA SER A 88 3.77 -10.28 -17.65
C SER A 88 3.41 -11.72 -18.02
N LEU A 89 3.40 -12.01 -19.33
CA LEU A 89 3.23 -13.37 -19.83
C LEU A 89 4.34 -14.30 -19.33
N GLU A 90 5.59 -13.85 -19.38
CA GLU A 90 6.76 -14.60 -18.94
C GLU A 90 6.68 -14.95 -17.45
N ASN A 91 6.29 -13.97 -16.62
CA ASN A 91 6.10 -14.20 -15.19
C ASN A 91 4.92 -15.16 -14.92
N THR A 92 3.84 -15.10 -15.70
CA THR A 92 2.74 -16.07 -15.62
C THR A 92 3.21 -17.49 -15.93
N VAL A 93 3.99 -17.67 -16.99
CA VAL A 93 4.55 -18.98 -17.37
C VAL A 93 5.44 -19.52 -16.24
N GLU A 94 6.32 -18.69 -15.68
CA GLU A 94 7.20 -19.09 -14.57
C GLU A 94 6.39 -19.54 -13.34
N LEU A 95 5.43 -18.72 -12.88
CA LEU A 95 4.61 -19.03 -11.72
C LEU A 95 3.72 -20.25 -11.93
N LEU A 96 3.19 -20.43 -13.14
CA LEU A 96 2.41 -21.61 -13.49
C LEU A 96 3.25 -22.89 -13.47
N GLY A 97 4.49 -22.84 -13.96
CA GLY A 97 5.42 -23.97 -13.88
C GLY A 97 5.77 -24.34 -12.44
N GLN A 98 6.01 -23.33 -11.60
CA GLN A 98 6.21 -23.53 -10.17
C GLN A 98 4.97 -24.12 -9.49
N ALA A 99 3.77 -23.68 -9.87
CA ALA A 99 2.52 -24.21 -9.34
C ALA A 99 2.34 -25.69 -9.68
N ILE A 100 2.55 -26.08 -10.94
CA ILE A 100 2.45 -27.49 -11.40
C ILE A 100 3.40 -28.37 -10.59
N SER A 101 4.68 -27.98 -10.50
CA SER A 101 5.67 -28.72 -9.71
C SER A 101 5.32 -28.78 -8.21
N THR A 102 4.70 -27.74 -7.66
CA THR A 102 4.27 -27.71 -6.26
C THR A 102 3.05 -28.61 -6.02
N ILE A 103 2.09 -28.66 -6.95
CA ILE A 103 0.93 -29.56 -6.87
C ILE A 103 1.41 -31.01 -6.83
N GLU A 104 2.34 -31.39 -7.71
CA GLU A 104 2.90 -32.74 -7.76
C GLU A 104 3.67 -33.09 -6.46
N SER A 105 4.54 -32.21 -6.00
CA SER A 105 5.36 -32.46 -4.80
C SER A 105 4.59 -32.39 -3.48
N LYS A 106 3.41 -31.77 -3.46
CA LYS A 106 2.55 -31.60 -2.28
C LYS A 106 1.15 -32.17 -2.49
N ALA A 107 1.01 -33.27 -3.25
CA ALA A 107 -0.27 -33.85 -3.61
C ALA A 107 -1.17 -34.21 -2.40
N ASP A 108 -0.58 -34.53 -1.25
CA ASP A 108 -1.30 -34.88 -0.01
C ASP A 108 -1.70 -33.65 0.84
N GLN A 109 -1.33 -32.43 0.44
CA GLN A 109 -1.64 -31.21 1.19
C GLN A 109 -2.90 -30.54 0.63
N ALA A 110 -3.93 -30.40 1.46
CA ALA A 110 -5.18 -29.73 1.08
C ALA A 110 -5.03 -28.21 0.85
N GLU A 111 -3.91 -27.62 1.29
CA GLU A 111 -3.60 -26.20 1.16
C GLU A 111 -2.09 -25.95 1.25
N TRP A 112 -1.61 -24.92 0.54
CA TRP A 112 -0.25 -24.41 0.69
C TRP A 112 -0.11 -23.00 0.12
N ASN A 113 0.94 -22.29 0.56
CA ASN A 113 1.39 -21.02 0.00
C ASN A 113 2.89 -21.13 -0.28
N VAL A 114 3.32 -20.95 -1.53
CA VAL A 114 4.73 -21.06 -1.95
C VAL A 114 5.04 -19.96 -2.96
N LYS A 115 6.09 -19.16 -2.73
CA LYS A 115 6.57 -18.13 -3.67
C LYS A 115 5.44 -17.26 -4.27
N SER A 116 4.56 -16.72 -3.42
CA SER A 116 3.38 -15.91 -3.79
C SER A 116 2.23 -16.64 -4.51
N ILE A 117 2.33 -17.97 -4.68
CA ILE A 117 1.27 -18.82 -5.21
C ILE A 117 0.48 -19.42 -4.03
N SER A 118 -0.85 -19.32 -4.10
CA SER A 118 -1.77 -19.82 -3.06
C SER A 118 -2.67 -20.90 -3.63
N TYR A 119 -2.76 -22.05 -2.95
CA TYR A 119 -3.59 -23.19 -3.36
C TYR A 119 -4.48 -23.68 -2.23
N ARG A 120 -5.69 -24.13 -2.58
CA ARG A 120 -6.56 -24.95 -1.73
C ARG A 120 -7.35 -25.96 -2.55
N GLU A 121 -7.58 -27.13 -1.97
CA GLU A 121 -8.49 -28.14 -2.52
C GLU A 121 -9.95 -27.64 -2.58
N LYS A 122 -10.35 -26.75 -1.66
CA LYS A 122 -11.69 -26.12 -1.64
C LYS A 122 -11.70 -24.85 -0.79
N SER A 123 -12.75 -24.03 -0.96
CA SER A 123 -12.97 -22.87 -0.09
C SER A 123 -13.17 -23.26 1.37
N MET A 124 -12.76 -22.40 2.28
CA MET A 124 -13.21 -22.40 3.65
C MET A 124 -14.61 -21.76 3.74
N ASN A 125 -15.43 -22.21 4.69
CA ASN A 125 -16.61 -21.44 5.10
C ASN A 125 -16.17 -20.21 5.91
N THR A 126 -16.18 -19.03 5.31
CA THR A 126 -15.67 -17.78 5.89
C THR A 126 -16.65 -17.07 6.81
N LYS A 127 -17.94 -17.45 6.82
CA LYS A 127 -18.98 -16.78 7.62
C LYS A 127 -18.71 -16.91 9.11
N GLY A 128 -18.69 -15.80 9.85
CA GLY A 128 -18.47 -15.81 11.30
C GLY A 128 -17.01 -16.07 11.70
N LYS A 129 -16.05 -15.82 10.81
CA LYS A 129 -14.63 -16.17 11.00
C LYS A 129 -13.64 -15.06 10.71
N VAL A 130 -14.05 -13.99 10.02
CA VAL A 130 -13.13 -12.96 9.52
C VAL A 130 -12.87 -11.94 10.62
N VAL A 131 -11.60 -11.70 10.91
CA VAL A 131 -11.13 -10.78 11.95
C VAL A 131 -10.37 -9.64 11.29
N ALA A 132 -10.81 -8.40 11.52
CA ALA A 132 -10.04 -7.21 11.18
C ALA A 132 -9.09 -6.86 12.31
N LEU A 133 -7.78 -6.90 12.04
CA LEU A 133 -6.73 -6.46 12.95
C LEU A 133 -6.15 -5.13 12.47
N PHE A 134 -6.05 -4.16 13.37
CA PHE A 134 -5.51 -2.83 13.05
C PHE A 134 -4.19 -2.58 13.76
N SER A 135 -3.16 -2.20 12.99
CA SER A 135 -1.80 -2.01 13.50
C SER A 135 -1.70 -0.83 14.49
N GLY A 136 -0.81 -0.97 15.47
CA GLY A 136 -0.45 0.08 16.42
C GLY A 136 0.82 0.84 16.00
N GLN A 137 1.27 1.75 16.86
CA GLN A 137 2.54 2.48 16.69
C GLN A 137 3.75 1.51 16.65
N GLY A 138 4.74 1.85 15.83
CA GLY A 138 5.93 1.05 15.55
C GLY A 138 5.89 0.35 14.19
N SER A 139 4.73 0.35 13.51
CA SER A 139 4.58 -0.22 12.18
C SER A 139 4.87 0.77 11.05
N GLN A 140 4.79 2.08 11.31
CA GLN A 140 5.06 3.15 10.34
C GLN A 140 6.44 3.07 9.69
N TYR A 141 6.53 3.60 8.48
CA TYR A 141 7.76 3.83 7.72
C TYR A 141 7.45 4.86 6.62
N MET A 142 8.44 5.64 6.19
CA MET A 142 8.28 6.56 5.06
C MET A 142 7.77 5.86 3.81
N ASN A 143 6.90 6.53 3.05
CA ASN A 143 6.29 6.03 1.81
C ASN A 143 5.43 4.76 1.97
N MET A 144 4.94 4.47 3.18
CA MET A 144 4.05 3.33 3.39
C MET A 144 2.78 3.43 2.53
N GLY A 145 2.50 2.38 1.76
CA GLY A 145 1.30 2.32 0.89
C GLY A 145 1.33 3.27 -0.31
N ARG A 146 2.48 3.82 -0.70
CA ARG A 146 2.61 4.82 -1.76
C ARG A 146 2.05 4.37 -3.11
N GLU A 147 2.39 3.18 -3.56
CA GLU A 147 1.91 2.69 -4.86
C GLU A 147 0.40 2.47 -4.84
N LEU A 148 -0.16 1.97 -3.73
CA LEU A 148 -1.61 1.91 -3.55
C LEU A 148 -2.28 3.27 -3.53
N LEU A 149 -1.68 4.29 -2.92
CA LEU A 149 -2.19 5.65 -2.94
C LEU A 149 -2.37 6.15 -4.39
N PHE A 150 -1.39 5.90 -5.26
CA PHE A 150 -1.47 6.26 -6.67
C PHE A 150 -2.44 5.39 -7.47
N ASN A 151 -2.61 4.14 -7.08
CA ASN A 151 -3.39 3.16 -7.86
C ASN A 151 -4.87 3.14 -7.47
N PHE A 152 -5.18 3.55 -6.23
CA PHE A 152 -6.51 3.52 -5.65
C PHE A 152 -6.84 4.86 -4.99
N PRO A 153 -7.53 5.78 -5.69
CA PRO A 153 -7.90 7.10 -5.15
C PRO A 153 -8.55 7.10 -3.77
N ALA A 154 -9.30 6.05 -3.42
CA ALA A 154 -9.91 5.90 -2.10
C ALA A 154 -8.89 5.85 -0.93
N MET A 155 -7.62 5.55 -1.20
CA MET A 155 -6.53 5.60 -0.22
C MET A 155 -6.14 7.03 0.17
N ALA A 156 -6.46 8.04 -0.64
CA ALA A 156 -6.13 9.43 -0.37
C ALA A 156 -7.12 10.11 0.58
N GLU A 157 -8.37 9.65 0.63
CA GLU A 157 -9.44 10.25 1.46
C GLU A 157 -9.07 10.37 2.95
N PRO A 158 -8.49 9.34 3.61
CA PRO A 158 -8.05 9.48 5.00
C PRO A 158 -6.94 10.52 5.20
N PHE A 159 -6.03 10.65 4.23
CA PHE A 159 -4.96 11.65 4.28
C PHE A 159 -5.53 13.05 4.15
N ASN A 160 -6.37 13.30 3.13
CA ASN A 160 -7.01 14.60 2.92
C ASN A 160 -7.72 15.09 4.20
N ALA A 161 -8.49 14.22 4.87
CA ALA A 161 -9.20 14.56 6.09
C ALA A 161 -8.27 14.87 7.28
N LEU A 162 -7.12 14.19 7.37
CA LEU A 162 -6.13 14.45 8.40
C LEU A 162 -5.28 15.68 8.09
N ASP A 163 -4.93 15.91 6.82
CA ASP A 163 -4.19 17.09 6.37
C ASP A 163 -4.95 18.38 6.71
N GLU A 164 -6.28 18.39 6.55
CA GLU A 164 -7.12 19.49 7.01
C GLU A 164 -6.97 19.76 8.52
N LEU A 165 -6.92 18.70 9.36
CA LEU A 165 -6.76 18.85 10.81
C LEU A 165 -5.35 19.35 11.20
N PHE A 166 -4.32 18.81 10.54
CA PHE A 166 -2.92 19.21 10.75
C PHE A 166 -2.69 20.68 10.36
N THR A 167 -3.30 21.13 9.26
CA THR A 167 -3.14 22.50 8.76
C THR A 167 -3.99 23.53 9.54
N GLN A 168 -5.17 23.16 10.04
CA GLN A 168 -6.08 24.07 10.77
C GLN A 168 -5.71 24.32 12.24
N SER A 169 -5.05 23.38 12.92
CA SER A 169 -4.82 23.46 14.38
C SER A 169 -3.68 24.41 14.81
N SER A 170 -3.11 25.17 13.87
CA SER A 170 -1.84 25.90 13.94
C SER A 170 -1.87 27.28 14.61
N ASN A 171 -2.91 27.64 15.36
CA ASN A 171 -2.93 28.90 16.13
C ASN A 171 -2.07 28.89 17.40
N LYS A 172 -1.28 27.83 17.64
CA LYS A 172 -0.34 27.74 18.77
C LYS A 172 0.97 27.14 18.27
N THR A 173 2.02 27.98 18.27
CA THR A 173 3.44 27.68 18.07
C THR A 173 3.92 27.33 16.66
N ASP A 174 4.98 28.01 16.25
CA ASP A 174 5.58 28.21 14.93
C ASP A 174 6.28 26.96 14.33
N THR A 175 5.82 25.75 14.68
CA THR A 175 6.38 24.48 14.20
C THR A 175 5.39 23.73 13.32
N SER A 176 5.48 24.07 12.03
CA SER A 176 5.00 23.39 10.81
C SER A 176 3.49 23.24 10.57
N LEU A 177 3.01 24.10 9.66
CA LEU A 177 1.80 24.00 8.81
C LEU A 177 1.81 22.79 7.85
N GLU A 178 2.52 21.71 8.18
CA GLU A 178 2.79 20.64 7.23
C GLU A 178 1.66 19.60 7.25
N PRO A 179 1.05 19.30 6.09
CA PRO A 179 0.13 18.18 5.94
C PRO A 179 0.73 16.87 6.45
N LEU A 180 -0.10 15.99 6.99
CA LEU A 180 0.33 14.64 7.38
C LEU A 180 0.85 13.85 6.17
N SER A 181 0.25 14.06 5.00
CA SER A 181 0.70 13.47 3.74
C SER A 181 2.17 13.74 3.45
N ASP A 182 2.66 14.95 3.75
CA ASP A 182 4.03 15.36 3.44
C ASP A 182 5.03 14.69 4.41
N LEU A 183 4.60 14.37 5.62
CA LEU A 183 5.38 13.57 6.57
C LEU A 183 5.46 12.09 6.17
N VAL A 184 4.40 11.54 5.57
CA VAL A 184 4.37 10.14 5.12
C VAL A 184 5.03 9.97 3.76
N PHE A 185 4.84 10.91 2.84
CA PHE A 185 5.34 10.91 1.47
C PHE A 185 6.24 12.13 1.20
N PRO A 186 7.34 12.31 1.96
CA PRO A 186 8.16 13.51 1.84
C PRO A 186 8.90 13.55 0.51
N ILE A 187 9.26 14.77 0.10
CA ILE A 187 10.13 14.99 -1.07
C ILE A 187 11.46 14.27 -0.84
N ALA A 188 11.85 13.43 -1.81
CA ALA A 188 13.07 12.65 -1.73
C ALA A 188 14.32 13.54 -1.62
N VAL A 189 15.18 13.21 -0.66
CA VAL A 189 16.47 13.88 -0.43
C VAL A 189 17.62 12.92 -0.73
N PHE A 190 18.70 13.45 -1.31
CA PHE A 190 19.92 12.69 -1.62
C PHE A 190 20.91 12.62 -0.45
N ASP A 191 20.65 13.39 0.61
CA ASP A 191 21.48 13.46 1.81
C ASP A 191 20.97 12.48 2.88
N ASP A 192 21.87 11.66 3.42
CA ASP A 192 21.51 10.62 4.38
C ASP A 192 20.98 11.20 5.69
N GLN A 193 21.60 12.28 6.18
CA GLN A 193 21.20 12.93 7.41
C GLN A 193 19.78 13.52 7.29
N LYS A 194 19.49 14.24 6.19
CA LYS A 194 18.13 14.77 5.94
C LYS A 194 17.09 13.67 5.82
N ARG A 195 17.45 12.49 5.30
CA ARG A 195 16.53 11.36 5.23
C ARG A 195 16.24 10.77 6.61
N GLU A 196 17.27 10.65 7.45
CA GLU A 196 17.10 10.25 8.85
C GLU A 196 16.25 11.26 9.62
N GLU A 197 16.41 12.56 9.36
CA GLU A 197 15.56 13.61 9.93
C GLU A 197 14.09 13.47 9.47
N GLN A 198 13.84 13.23 8.17
CA GLN A 198 12.48 12.97 7.66
C GLN A 198 11.83 11.75 8.32
N GLU A 199 12.57 10.64 8.44
CA GLU A 199 12.06 9.43 9.11
C GLU A 199 11.81 9.73 10.59
N ALA A 200 12.73 10.38 11.29
CA ALA A 200 12.58 10.73 12.70
C ALA A 200 11.34 11.61 12.95
N ARG A 201 11.01 12.54 12.05
CA ARG A 201 9.79 13.36 12.13
C ARG A 201 8.51 12.52 12.02
N LEU A 202 8.47 11.55 11.11
CA LEU A 202 7.33 10.62 11.00
C LEU A 202 7.21 9.72 12.24
N GLN A 203 8.35 9.35 12.86
CA GLN A 203 8.39 8.50 14.05
C GLN A 203 7.86 9.18 15.32
N LEU A 204 7.73 10.52 15.33
CA LEU A 204 7.10 11.25 16.43
C LEU A 204 5.65 10.78 16.63
N THR A 205 5.25 10.58 17.88
CA THR A 205 3.97 9.94 18.25
C THR A 205 2.76 10.67 17.69
N GLU A 206 2.81 12.00 17.69
CA GLU A 206 1.80 12.90 17.16
C GLU A 206 1.58 12.76 15.65
N ASN A 207 2.58 12.25 14.92
CA ASN A 207 2.53 12.05 13.47
C ASN A 207 2.27 10.56 13.15
N ALA A 208 3.00 9.66 13.80
CA ALA A 208 2.94 8.23 13.55
C ALA A 208 1.54 7.64 13.73
N GLN A 209 0.84 8.02 14.81
CA GLN A 209 -0.50 7.49 15.09
C GLN A 209 -1.53 7.85 14.03
N PRO A 210 -1.78 9.14 13.71
CA PRO A 210 -2.70 9.48 12.63
C PRO A 210 -2.24 8.94 11.27
N ALA A 211 -0.93 8.87 10.99
CA ALA A 211 -0.41 8.29 9.75
C ALA A 211 -0.76 6.79 9.59
N ILE A 212 -0.56 6.00 10.65
CA ILE A 212 -0.97 4.58 10.69
C ILE A 212 -2.50 4.49 10.54
N GLY A 213 -3.23 5.39 11.20
CA GLY A 213 -4.68 5.45 11.13
C GLY A 213 -5.20 5.73 9.72
N ALA A 214 -4.56 6.61 8.97
CA ALA A 214 -4.89 6.96 7.60
C ALA A 214 -4.73 5.75 6.68
N ILE A 215 -3.56 5.11 6.71
CA ILE A 215 -3.25 3.92 5.90
C ILE A 215 -4.19 2.76 6.22
N SER A 216 -4.40 2.49 7.51
CA SER A 216 -5.25 1.40 7.97
C SER A 216 -6.71 1.61 7.56
N ALA A 217 -7.19 2.86 7.63
CA ALA A 217 -8.52 3.23 7.15
C ALA A 217 -8.64 3.07 5.63
N GLY A 218 -7.65 3.53 4.85
CA GLY A 218 -7.62 3.36 3.40
C GLY A 218 -7.75 1.89 3.00
N PHE A 219 -6.91 1.02 3.57
CA PHE A 219 -6.98 -0.43 3.33
C PHE A 219 -8.35 -1.02 3.66
N PHE A 220 -8.90 -0.67 4.82
CA PHE A 220 -10.19 -1.21 5.25
C PHE A 220 -11.33 -0.75 4.34
N ARG A 221 -11.31 0.51 3.89
CA ARG A 221 -12.28 1.05 2.92
C ARG A 221 -12.25 0.26 1.62
N LEU A 222 -11.08 -0.01 1.05
CA LEU A 222 -10.96 -0.78 -0.20
C LEU A 222 -11.66 -2.14 -0.11
N LEU A 223 -11.51 -2.86 1.02
CA LEU A 223 -12.15 -4.16 1.20
C LEU A 223 -13.64 -4.04 1.54
N ARG A 224 -13.99 -3.12 2.44
CA ARG A 224 -15.37 -2.88 2.88
C ARG A 224 -16.27 -2.47 1.71
N ASP A 225 -15.79 -1.58 0.85
CA ASP A 225 -16.54 -1.06 -0.28
C ASP A 225 -16.73 -2.13 -1.38
N LYS A 226 -15.96 -3.23 -1.32
CA LYS A 226 -16.13 -4.45 -2.12
C LYS A 226 -16.96 -5.53 -1.45
N GLY A 227 -17.61 -5.21 -0.34
CA GLY A 227 -18.55 -6.08 0.34
C GLY A 227 -17.92 -7.14 1.24
N VAL A 228 -16.61 -7.03 1.55
CA VAL A 228 -16.00 -7.87 2.58
C VAL A 228 -16.65 -7.57 3.92
N SER A 229 -17.33 -8.57 4.45
CA SER A 229 -17.88 -8.53 5.81
C SER A 229 -16.84 -9.11 6.77
N VAL A 230 -16.53 -8.34 7.81
CA VAL A 230 -15.72 -8.79 8.95
C VAL A 230 -16.64 -9.15 10.10
N ASP A 231 -16.29 -10.17 10.87
CA ASP A 231 -17.11 -10.71 11.96
C ASP A 231 -16.60 -10.29 13.34
N PHE A 232 -15.31 -9.95 13.43
CA PHE A 232 -14.64 -9.45 14.64
C PHE A 232 -13.70 -8.31 14.28
N ALA A 233 -13.48 -7.39 15.22
CA ALA A 233 -12.45 -6.36 15.09
C ALA A 233 -11.60 -6.26 16.36
N ALA A 234 -10.31 -6.02 16.18
CA ALA A 234 -9.35 -5.80 17.24
C ALA A 234 -8.21 -4.94 16.70
N GLY A 235 -7.42 -4.34 17.58
CA GLY A 235 -6.24 -3.61 17.15
C GLY A 235 -5.27 -3.41 18.30
N HIS A 236 -4.01 -3.21 17.99
CA HIS A 236 -2.98 -3.08 19.03
C HIS A 236 -2.80 -1.63 19.42
N SER A 237 -3.02 -1.30 20.71
CA SER A 237 -2.87 0.06 21.21
C SER A 237 -3.69 1.05 20.38
N PHE A 238 -3.05 1.93 19.60
CA PHE A 238 -3.71 2.85 18.68
C PHE A 238 -4.75 2.14 17.79
N GLY A 239 -4.44 0.94 17.29
CA GLY A 239 -5.33 0.20 16.41
C GLY A 239 -6.69 -0.13 17.02
N GLU A 240 -6.84 -0.14 18.35
CA GLU A 240 -8.15 -0.31 19.00
C GLU A 240 -9.13 0.82 18.66
N LEU A 241 -8.63 2.05 18.48
CA LEU A 241 -9.43 3.19 18.00
C LEU A 241 -9.93 2.93 16.56
N THR A 242 -9.05 2.43 15.69
CA THR A 242 -9.42 2.07 14.32
C THR A 242 -10.39 0.88 14.28
N ALA A 243 -10.25 -0.08 15.19
CA ALA A 243 -11.17 -1.22 15.32
C ALA A 243 -12.58 -0.76 15.71
N LEU A 244 -12.71 0.20 16.61
CA LEU A 244 -13.99 0.81 16.98
C LEU A 244 -14.64 1.53 15.79
N TRP A 245 -13.86 2.28 15.00
CA TRP A 245 -14.33 2.89 13.75
C TRP A 245 -14.80 1.84 12.73
N ALA A 246 -14.01 0.80 12.49
CA ALA A 246 -14.32 -0.27 11.55
C ALA A 246 -15.61 -1.02 11.93
N ALA A 247 -15.91 -1.14 13.23
CA ALA A 247 -17.14 -1.72 13.75
C ALA A 247 -18.34 -0.76 13.78
N GLY A 248 -18.17 0.48 13.32
CA GLY A 248 -19.20 1.51 13.26
C GLY A 248 -19.57 2.13 14.62
N VAL A 249 -18.69 2.00 15.63
CA VAL A 249 -18.87 2.69 16.93
C VAL A 249 -18.59 4.19 16.77
N ILE A 250 -17.58 4.54 15.99
CA ILE A 250 -17.15 5.92 15.75
C ILE A 250 -17.35 6.19 14.25
N ASP A 251 -17.98 7.32 13.93
CA ASP A 251 -18.18 7.73 12.54
C ASP A 251 -16.86 8.23 11.94
N GLU A 252 -16.76 8.23 10.61
CA GLU A 252 -15.47 8.38 9.91
C GLU A 252 -14.74 9.71 10.18
N ILE A 253 -15.44 10.83 10.10
CA ILE A 253 -14.85 12.15 10.39
C ILE A 253 -14.38 12.23 11.84
N ASP A 254 -15.15 11.68 12.77
CA ASP A 254 -14.83 11.69 14.19
C ASP A 254 -13.66 10.75 14.51
N TYR A 255 -13.50 9.65 13.77
CA TYR A 255 -12.31 8.81 13.86
C TYR A 255 -11.04 9.57 13.51
N TYR A 256 -11.02 10.35 12.42
CA TYR A 256 -9.84 11.15 12.06
C TYR A 256 -9.53 12.23 13.11
N LYS A 257 -10.55 12.91 13.65
CA LYS A 257 -10.38 13.84 14.77
C LYS A 257 -9.79 13.16 16.00
N LEU A 258 -10.26 11.97 16.37
CA LEU A 258 -9.72 11.22 17.50
C LEU A 258 -8.32 10.68 17.23
N ALA A 259 -8.01 10.26 16.00
CA ALA A 259 -6.67 9.81 15.62
C ALA A 259 -5.65 10.96 15.75
N TYR A 260 -6.00 12.14 15.24
CA TYR A 260 -5.24 13.37 15.44
C TYR A 260 -5.10 13.71 16.93
N ALA A 261 -6.22 13.84 17.65
CA ALA A 261 -6.22 14.23 19.06
C ALA A 261 -5.44 13.26 19.96
N ARG A 262 -5.49 11.95 19.67
CA ARG A 262 -4.71 10.94 20.41
C ARG A 262 -3.22 11.10 20.17
N GLY A 263 -2.81 11.28 18.91
CA GLY A 263 -1.42 11.54 18.56
C GLY A 263 -0.90 12.77 19.31
N GLN A 264 -1.60 13.90 19.18
CA GLN A 264 -1.21 15.16 19.83
C GLN A 264 -1.18 15.05 21.35
N ALA A 265 -2.15 14.37 21.97
CA ALA A 265 -2.18 14.18 23.42
C ALA A 265 -1.02 13.30 23.91
N MET A 266 -0.61 12.31 23.12
CA MET A 266 0.43 11.34 23.48
C MET A 266 1.86 11.81 23.16
N ALA A 267 2.03 13.01 22.58
CA ALA A 267 3.33 13.66 22.48
C ALA A 267 3.98 13.80 23.87
N ALA A 268 5.31 13.74 23.92
CA ALA A 268 6.03 14.03 25.15
C ALA A 268 5.84 15.53 25.48
N PRO A 269 5.66 15.91 26.76
CA PRO A 269 5.66 17.31 27.15
C PRO A 269 6.98 18.00 26.82
N ASP A 270 6.93 19.29 26.47
CA ASP A 270 8.13 20.09 26.15
C ASP A 270 9.05 20.34 27.36
N ASP A 271 8.64 19.97 28.57
CA ASP A 271 9.47 20.11 29.77
C ASP A 271 10.60 19.07 29.76
N PRO A 272 11.87 19.49 29.63
CA PRO A 272 13.01 18.57 29.57
C PRO A 272 13.24 17.78 30.87
N ASN A 273 12.62 18.19 31.98
CA ASN A 273 12.70 17.48 33.26
C ASN A 273 11.54 16.49 33.47
N PHE A 274 10.57 16.45 32.55
CA PHE A 274 9.46 15.52 32.62
C PHE A 274 9.91 14.13 32.16
N ASP A 275 10.06 13.18 33.09
CA ASP A 275 10.26 11.78 32.74
C ASP A 275 8.94 11.16 32.26
N ALA A 276 8.75 11.18 30.93
CA ALA A 276 7.64 10.48 30.30
C ALA A 276 7.77 8.94 30.38
N GLY A 277 8.90 8.43 30.90
CA GLY A 277 9.23 7.02 31.04
C GLY A 277 9.79 6.41 29.75
N SER A 278 10.23 5.16 29.87
CA SER A 278 10.80 4.38 28.76
C SER A 278 10.08 3.04 28.61
N MET A 279 10.27 2.38 27.47
CA MET A 279 9.76 1.02 27.23
C MET A 279 10.88 0.07 26.81
N LEU A 280 10.76 -1.19 27.23
CA LEU A 280 11.71 -2.27 26.98
C LEU A 280 10.98 -3.51 26.49
N ALA A 281 11.26 -3.94 25.26
CA ALA A 281 10.78 -5.21 24.75
C ALA A 281 11.64 -6.36 25.30
N VAL A 282 10.99 -7.35 25.87
CA VAL A 282 11.58 -8.61 26.33
C VAL A 282 11.14 -9.72 25.39
N MET A 283 12.11 -10.37 24.76
CA MET A 283 11.92 -11.39 23.73
C MET A 283 12.38 -12.76 24.24
N GLY A 284 11.68 -13.82 23.85
CA GLY A 284 11.97 -15.19 24.24
C GLY A 284 10.96 -15.74 25.26
N LYS A 285 11.34 -16.77 26.02
CA LYS A 285 10.47 -17.45 27.00
C LYS A 285 10.18 -16.55 28.21
N VAL A 286 9.02 -15.89 28.23
CA VAL A 286 8.63 -14.87 29.23
C VAL A 286 7.76 -15.42 30.37
N GLU A 287 7.65 -16.74 30.52
CA GLU A 287 6.75 -17.35 31.52
C GLU A 287 7.12 -17.00 32.96
N LYS A 288 8.40 -16.73 33.23
CA LYS A 288 8.93 -16.32 34.55
C LYS A 288 9.12 -14.81 34.68
N LEU A 289 8.78 -14.04 33.64
CA LEU A 289 9.13 -12.62 33.60
C LEU A 289 8.49 -11.83 34.74
N GLU A 290 7.26 -12.17 35.12
CA GLU A 290 6.55 -11.52 36.23
C GLU A 290 7.30 -11.68 37.56
N ASP A 291 7.71 -12.90 37.90
CA ASP A 291 8.52 -13.18 39.09
C ASP A 291 9.89 -12.50 38.99
N ASP A 292 10.48 -12.50 37.79
CA ASP A 292 11.82 -11.97 37.57
C ASP A 292 11.93 -10.44 37.67
N ILE A 293 10.80 -9.72 37.57
CA ILE A 293 10.71 -8.27 37.73
C ILE A 293 10.04 -7.84 39.04
N ALA A 294 9.71 -8.78 39.95
CA ALA A 294 9.00 -8.48 41.19
C ALA A 294 9.71 -7.44 42.09
N ASP A 295 11.05 -7.36 41.99
CA ASP A 295 11.87 -6.38 42.72
C ASP A 295 11.79 -4.95 42.13
N PHE A 296 11.04 -4.74 41.05
CA PHE A 296 10.90 -3.46 40.32
C PHE A 296 9.42 -3.01 40.28
N PRO A 297 8.83 -2.60 41.40
CA PRO A 297 7.39 -2.32 41.51
C PRO A 297 6.91 -1.14 40.66
N GLU A 298 7.83 -0.28 40.18
CA GLU A 298 7.49 0.83 39.28
C GLU A 298 7.45 0.44 37.79
N VAL A 299 7.83 -0.79 37.45
CA VAL A 299 7.81 -1.31 36.08
C VAL A 299 6.58 -2.17 35.88
N VAL A 300 5.80 -1.86 34.83
CA VAL A 300 4.60 -2.59 34.48
C VAL A 300 4.76 -3.33 33.16
N MET A 301 4.09 -4.48 33.03
CA MET A 301 3.93 -5.17 31.75
C MET A 301 2.89 -4.43 30.91
N ALA A 302 3.34 -3.44 30.15
CA ALA A 302 2.50 -2.57 29.33
C ALA A 302 1.91 -3.28 28.11
N ASN A 303 2.64 -4.21 27.48
CA ASN A 303 2.10 -5.00 26.38
C ASN A 303 2.40 -6.49 26.57
N LEU A 304 1.35 -7.30 26.68
CA LEU A 304 1.41 -8.76 26.74
C LEU A 304 1.12 -9.31 25.35
N ASN A 305 2.13 -9.25 24.47
CA ASN A 305 1.95 -9.48 23.03
C ASN A 305 1.88 -10.95 22.64
N SER A 306 2.71 -11.81 23.24
CA SER A 306 2.67 -13.27 23.00
C SER A 306 3.39 -14.01 24.12
N SER A 307 3.42 -15.35 24.06
CA SER A 307 4.29 -16.17 24.91
C SER A 307 5.79 -15.96 24.66
N LYS A 308 6.15 -15.20 23.61
CA LYS A 308 7.53 -14.92 23.24
C LYS A 308 7.92 -13.44 23.29
N GLN A 309 6.99 -12.56 23.65
CA GLN A 309 7.22 -11.12 23.65
C GLN A 309 6.31 -10.43 24.66
N VAL A 310 6.93 -9.68 25.57
CA VAL A 310 6.29 -8.74 26.49
C VAL A 310 7.02 -7.42 26.41
N VAL A 311 6.31 -6.30 26.55
CA VAL A 311 6.92 -4.97 26.66
C VAL A 311 6.70 -4.45 28.07
N LEU A 312 7.80 -4.12 28.71
CA LEU A 312 7.85 -3.45 30.01
C LEU A 312 7.87 -1.94 29.81
N ALA A 313 7.22 -1.21 30.71
CA ALA A 313 7.22 0.24 30.71
C ALA A 313 7.25 0.79 32.14
N GLY A 314 7.90 1.92 32.34
CA GLY A 314 8.05 2.53 33.65
C GLY A 314 8.99 3.75 33.61
N PRO A 315 9.36 4.31 34.78
CA PRO A 315 10.32 5.40 34.85
C PRO A 315 11.63 5.03 34.16
N THR A 316 12.28 6.00 33.53
CA THR A 316 13.45 5.73 32.67
C THR A 316 14.56 5.03 33.44
N GLU A 317 14.87 5.50 34.66
CA GLU A 317 15.86 4.89 35.55
C GLU A 317 15.50 3.45 35.95
N ALA A 318 14.23 3.15 36.21
CA ALA A 318 13.81 1.80 36.59
C ALA A 318 13.92 0.83 35.41
N ILE A 319 13.57 1.28 34.20
CA ILE A 319 13.72 0.49 32.98
C ILE A 319 15.19 0.17 32.68
N LEU A 320 16.12 1.10 32.97
CA LEU A 320 17.56 0.83 32.84
C LEU A 320 18.01 -0.27 33.81
N LYS A 321 17.59 -0.21 35.07
CA LYS A 321 17.91 -1.24 36.07
C LYS A 321 17.33 -2.62 35.71
N VAL A 322 16.07 -2.66 35.27
CA VAL A 322 15.42 -3.88 34.79
C VAL A 322 16.12 -4.45 33.56
N HIS A 323 16.53 -3.59 32.62
CA HIS A 323 17.27 -4.02 31.44
C HIS A 323 18.55 -4.79 31.83
N ASP A 324 19.33 -4.27 32.78
CA ASP A 324 20.57 -4.92 33.21
C ASP A 324 20.30 -6.23 33.97
N ALA A 325 19.34 -6.22 34.90
CA ALA A 325 18.93 -7.42 35.63
C ALA A 325 18.42 -8.55 34.71
N LEU A 326 17.61 -8.21 33.70
CA LEU A 326 17.11 -9.19 32.72
C LEU A 326 18.23 -9.71 31.80
N LYS A 327 19.21 -8.89 31.44
CA LYS A 327 20.40 -9.34 30.69
C LYS A 327 21.23 -10.34 31.49
N GLU A 328 21.41 -10.12 32.78
CA GLU A 328 22.09 -11.08 33.67
C GLU A 328 21.37 -12.42 33.69
N LYS A 329 20.03 -12.39 33.72
CA LYS A 329 19.13 -13.55 33.61
C LYS A 329 19.01 -14.14 32.19
N LYS A 330 19.81 -13.65 31.23
CA LYS A 330 19.89 -14.12 29.82
C LYS A 330 18.64 -13.91 28.97
N TYR A 331 17.77 -12.97 29.36
CA TYR A 331 16.71 -12.51 28.47
C TYR A 331 17.29 -11.73 27.28
N THR A 332 16.62 -11.80 26.14
CA THR A 332 16.87 -10.87 25.03
C THR A 332 16.01 -9.64 25.25
N VAL A 333 16.64 -8.49 25.50
CA VAL A 333 15.93 -7.24 25.78
C VAL A 333 16.36 -6.13 24.83
N VAL A 334 15.41 -5.31 24.37
CA VAL A 334 15.61 -4.23 23.40
C VAL A 334 14.86 -2.98 23.88
N LYS A 335 15.58 -1.87 24.08
CA LYS A 335 14.93 -0.58 24.37
C LYS A 335 14.15 -0.11 23.15
N LEU A 336 12.90 0.29 23.35
CA LEU A 336 12.05 0.77 22.26
C LEU A 336 12.29 2.27 22.03
N PRO A 337 12.40 2.72 20.76
CA PRO A 337 12.56 4.13 20.42
C PRO A 337 11.19 4.83 20.47
N VAL A 338 10.64 4.98 21.67
CA VAL A 338 9.36 5.63 21.94
C VAL A 338 9.53 6.82 22.86
N SER A 339 8.65 7.80 22.74
CA SER A 339 8.72 9.05 23.49
C SER A 339 8.24 8.97 24.93
N ALA A 340 7.60 7.86 25.34
CA ALA A 340 7.03 7.70 26.67
C ALA A 340 6.81 6.21 27.03
N ALA A 341 6.60 5.96 28.33
CA ALA A 341 6.08 4.71 28.88
C ALA A 341 4.57 4.60 28.66
N PHE A 342 4.15 4.31 27.42
CA PHE A 342 2.74 4.15 27.08
C PHE A 342 2.08 3.00 27.86
N HIS A 343 0.76 3.11 28.08
CA HIS A 343 -0.04 2.13 28.84
C HIS A 343 0.37 2.02 30.31
N THR A 344 0.81 3.14 30.88
CA THR A 344 1.16 3.29 32.29
C THR A 344 0.57 4.60 32.85
N PRO A 345 0.54 4.78 34.18
CA PRO A 345 0.18 6.06 34.78
C PRO A 345 1.08 7.25 34.37
N LEU A 346 2.29 7.02 33.85
CA LEU A 346 3.22 8.08 33.45
C LEU A 346 2.72 8.90 32.26
N VAL A 347 1.83 8.34 31.44
CA VAL A 347 1.15 9.08 30.35
C VAL A 347 -0.17 9.71 30.80
N GLY A 348 -0.32 9.96 32.10
CA GLY A 348 -1.47 10.65 32.68
C GLY A 348 -1.67 12.06 32.13
N HIS A 349 -0.61 12.72 31.64
CA HIS A 349 -0.70 14.01 30.95
C HIS A 349 -1.53 13.92 29.66
N ALA A 350 -1.44 12.81 28.93
CA ALA A 350 -2.16 12.54 27.70
C ALA A 350 -3.63 12.17 27.93
N GLN A 351 -3.96 11.59 29.09
CA GLN A 351 -5.28 11.01 29.33
C GLN A 351 -6.38 12.05 29.37
N LYS A 352 -6.17 13.17 30.08
CA LYS A 352 -7.21 14.19 30.22
C LYS A 352 -7.53 14.89 28.88
N PRO A 353 -6.53 15.34 28.08
CA PRO A 353 -6.79 15.90 26.75
C PRO A 353 -7.52 14.92 25.82
N PHE A 354 -7.07 13.67 25.75
CA PHE A 354 -7.70 12.70 24.85
C PHE A 354 -9.11 12.30 25.31
N SER A 355 -9.32 12.14 26.61
CA SER A 355 -10.64 11.91 27.20
C SER A 355 -11.61 13.06 26.92
N LYS A 356 -11.14 14.31 26.87
CA LYS A 356 -11.96 15.45 26.43
C LYS A 356 -12.39 15.29 24.98
N ALA A 357 -11.47 14.99 24.06
CA ALA A 357 -11.78 14.76 22.65
C ALA A 357 -12.77 13.59 22.44
N ILE A 358 -12.61 12.49 23.19
CA ILE A 358 -13.54 11.35 23.17
C ILE A 358 -14.98 11.76 23.54
N ARG A 359 -15.15 12.72 24.45
CA ARG A 359 -16.48 13.19 24.88
C ARG A 359 -17.14 14.13 23.88
N GLU A 360 -16.36 14.72 22.97
CA GLU A 360 -16.85 15.63 21.93
C GLU A 360 -17.39 14.89 20.70
N VAL A 361 -17.06 13.61 20.54
CA VAL A 361 -17.53 12.78 19.43
C VAL A 361 -18.69 11.87 19.81
N LYS A 362 -19.46 11.45 18.81
CA LYS A 362 -20.59 10.55 19.02
C LYS A 362 -20.14 9.09 19.01
N PHE A 363 -20.60 8.32 20.00
CA PHE A 363 -20.45 6.88 20.06
C PHE A 363 -21.77 6.18 19.69
N ASN A 364 -21.67 5.20 18.82
CA ASN A 364 -22.76 4.34 18.36
C ASN A 364 -22.59 2.91 18.93
N LYS A 365 -23.62 2.08 18.78
CA LYS A 365 -23.53 0.65 19.12
C LYS A 365 -22.65 -0.06 18.09
N ALA A 366 -21.73 -0.90 18.56
CA ALA A 366 -20.90 -1.72 17.69
C ALA A 366 -21.75 -2.67 16.83
N LYS A 367 -21.48 -2.71 15.53
CA LYS A 367 -22.16 -3.61 14.56
C LYS A 367 -21.61 -5.04 14.62
N ILE A 368 -20.35 -5.16 15.04
CA ILE A 368 -19.62 -6.42 15.25
C ILE A 368 -18.87 -6.35 16.58
N PRO A 369 -18.55 -7.48 17.23
CA PRO A 369 -17.72 -7.50 18.42
C PRO A 369 -16.36 -6.85 18.18
N VAL A 370 -16.05 -5.83 18.98
CA VAL A 370 -14.71 -5.24 19.09
C VAL A 370 -14.09 -5.73 20.36
N TYR A 371 -12.88 -6.28 20.30
CA TYR A 371 -12.15 -6.71 21.48
C TYR A 371 -11.29 -5.58 22.03
N SER A 372 -11.23 -5.48 23.35
CA SER A 372 -10.48 -4.42 24.02
C SER A 372 -9.15 -4.91 24.55
N ASN A 373 -8.09 -4.14 24.35
CA ASN A 373 -6.77 -4.42 24.85
C ASN A 373 -6.73 -4.55 26.38
N ALA A 374 -7.50 -3.73 27.11
CA ALA A 374 -7.46 -3.70 28.58
C ALA A 374 -8.13 -4.92 29.24
N THR A 375 -9.23 -5.39 28.66
CA THR A 375 -10.03 -6.49 29.24
C THR A 375 -9.83 -7.82 28.53
N ALA A 376 -9.20 -7.80 27.34
CA ALA A 376 -9.11 -8.90 26.38
C ALA A 376 -10.47 -9.50 25.96
N LYS A 377 -11.59 -8.83 26.27
CA LYS A 377 -12.96 -9.27 25.98
C LYS A 377 -13.62 -8.29 25.02
N ALA A 378 -14.71 -8.74 24.40
CA ALA A 378 -15.56 -7.87 23.61
C ALA A 378 -16.07 -6.69 24.45
N TYR A 379 -16.06 -5.51 23.84
CA TYR A 379 -16.64 -4.30 24.40
C TYR A 379 -18.12 -4.51 24.77
N PRO A 380 -18.60 -3.85 25.85
CA PRO A 380 -20.01 -3.89 26.20
C PRO A 380 -20.90 -3.31 25.09
N SER A 381 -22.16 -3.74 25.03
CA SER A 381 -23.10 -3.31 23.99
C SER A 381 -23.56 -1.85 24.07
N SER A 382 -23.30 -1.16 25.19
CA SER A 382 -23.72 0.23 25.41
C SER A 382 -22.67 1.20 24.90
N ALA A 383 -23.05 2.09 23.98
CA ALA A 383 -22.17 3.13 23.43
C ALA A 383 -21.48 3.97 24.53
N LYS A 384 -22.20 4.33 25.60
CA LYS A 384 -21.66 5.07 26.75
C LYS A 384 -20.62 4.26 27.53
N ALA A 385 -20.82 2.94 27.65
CA ALA A 385 -19.86 2.07 28.31
C ALA A 385 -18.58 1.90 27.47
N ILE A 386 -18.73 1.78 26.14
CA ILE A 386 -17.61 1.77 25.20
C ILE A 386 -16.78 3.06 25.32
N GLN A 387 -17.44 4.22 25.25
CA GLN A 387 -16.80 5.53 25.40
C GLN A 387 -16.01 5.62 26.72
N LYS A 388 -16.64 5.28 27.86
CA LYS A 388 -16.00 5.33 29.18
C LYS A 388 -14.77 4.42 29.28
N GLN A 389 -14.84 3.22 28.69
CA GLN A 389 -13.72 2.30 28.68
C GLN A 389 -12.55 2.85 27.84
N LEU A 390 -12.85 3.41 26.65
CA LEU A 390 -11.83 4.04 25.78
C LEU A 390 -11.16 5.25 26.44
N GLU A 391 -11.86 6.06 27.23
CA GLU A 391 -11.27 7.20 27.95
C GLU A 391 -10.12 6.82 28.89
N THR A 392 -10.07 5.57 29.34
CA THR A 392 -9.01 5.05 30.21
C THR A 392 -8.01 4.16 29.47
N HIS A 393 -8.25 3.84 28.19
CA HIS A 393 -7.47 2.89 27.39
C HIS A 393 -5.97 3.12 27.48
N ILE A 394 -5.51 4.35 27.30
CA ILE A 394 -4.08 4.69 27.25
C ILE A 394 -3.32 4.49 28.56
N LEU A 395 -4.03 4.23 29.66
CA LEU A 395 -3.45 3.98 30.98
C LEU A 395 -3.43 2.48 31.34
N ASN A 396 -4.01 1.61 30.52
CA ASN A 396 -4.18 0.20 30.81
C ASN A 396 -3.29 -0.65 29.92
N SER A 397 -2.72 -1.73 30.45
CA SER A 397 -1.93 -2.68 29.68
C SER A 397 -2.68 -3.26 28.47
N VAL A 398 -1.94 -3.53 27.40
CA VAL A 398 -2.43 -4.18 26.19
C VAL A 398 -2.29 -5.70 26.30
N ARG A 399 -3.40 -6.40 26.54
CA ARG A 399 -3.48 -7.86 26.68
C ARG A 399 -3.68 -8.56 25.34
N PHE A 400 -2.88 -8.21 24.32
CA PHE A 400 -3.08 -8.64 22.93
C PHE A 400 -3.06 -10.17 22.75
N ARG A 401 -2.20 -10.88 23.49
CA ARG A 401 -2.18 -12.35 23.48
C ARG A 401 -3.55 -12.93 23.83
N GLU A 402 -4.09 -12.53 24.97
CA GLU A 402 -5.36 -13.02 25.47
C GLU A 402 -6.53 -12.57 24.58
N GLU A 403 -6.42 -11.36 24.03
CA GLU A 403 -7.38 -10.81 23.07
C GLU A 403 -7.51 -11.72 21.84
N VAL A 404 -6.39 -12.07 21.20
CA VAL A 404 -6.36 -12.98 20.04
C VAL A 404 -6.82 -14.39 20.41
N GLU A 405 -6.40 -14.92 21.57
CA GLU A 405 -6.85 -16.22 22.06
C GLU A 405 -8.38 -16.26 22.26
N ASN A 406 -8.97 -15.18 22.78
CA ASN A 406 -10.41 -15.07 22.99
C ASN A 406 -11.17 -14.93 21.66
N ILE A 407 -10.69 -14.12 20.71
CA ILE A 407 -11.28 -14.03 19.36
C ILE A 407 -11.25 -15.39 18.67
N HIS A 408 -10.15 -16.13 18.77
CA HIS A 408 -10.04 -17.48 18.22
C HIS A 408 -11.05 -18.43 18.85
N ARG A 409 -11.19 -18.40 20.18
CA ARG A 409 -12.18 -19.20 20.91
C ARG A 409 -13.61 -18.90 20.45
N ASP A 410 -13.91 -17.64 20.16
CA ASP A 410 -15.24 -17.19 19.71
C ASP A 410 -15.53 -17.48 18.23
N GLY A 411 -14.56 -18.01 17.49
CA GLY A 411 -14.76 -18.51 16.12
C GLY A 411 -13.92 -17.81 15.05
N GLY A 412 -13.17 -16.76 15.40
CA GLY A 412 -12.24 -16.09 14.50
C GLY A 412 -11.17 -17.04 13.95
N ARG A 413 -10.99 -17.08 12.64
CA ARG A 413 -9.98 -17.93 11.96
C ARG A 413 -9.15 -17.20 10.93
N ILE A 414 -9.67 -16.14 10.32
CA ILE A 414 -8.99 -15.41 9.25
C ILE A 414 -8.65 -14.01 9.76
N PHE A 415 -7.42 -13.83 10.21
CA PHE A 415 -6.92 -12.56 10.75
C PHE A 415 -6.30 -11.74 9.63
N ILE A 416 -6.93 -10.61 9.30
CA ILE A 416 -6.49 -9.69 8.25
C ILE A 416 -5.89 -8.46 8.94
N GLU A 417 -4.60 -8.21 8.74
CA GLU A 417 -3.92 -7.02 9.27
C GLU A 417 -4.04 -5.86 8.28
N PHE A 418 -4.84 -4.87 8.70
CA PHE A 418 -5.03 -3.58 8.06
C PHE A 418 -4.04 -2.58 8.66
N GLY A 419 -2.93 -2.38 7.97
CA GLY A 419 -1.89 -1.44 8.38
C GLY A 419 -0.56 -1.72 7.68
N PRO A 420 0.47 -0.90 7.97
CA PRO A 420 1.80 -1.11 7.42
C PRO A 420 2.51 -2.31 8.10
N LYS A 421 3.37 -3.00 7.35
CA LYS A 421 4.13 -4.20 7.79
C LYS A 421 3.22 -5.38 8.18
N ASN A 422 3.81 -6.41 8.80
CA ASN A 422 3.17 -7.65 9.25
C ASN A 422 3.41 -7.91 10.74
N VAL A 423 3.28 -6.88 11.58
CA VAL A 423 3.60 -6.99 13.01
C VAL A 423 2.57 -7.85 13.72
N LEU A 424 1.29 -7.58 13.51
CA LEU A 424 0.21 -8.27 14.22
C LEU A 424 0.03 -9.70 13.73
N THR A 425 0.17 -9.94 12.44
CA THR A 425 0.14 -11.31 11.87
C THR A 425 1.24 -12.19 12.44
N LYS A 426 2.48 -11.68 12.58
CA LYS A 426 3.56 -12.40 13.28
C LYS A 426 3.25 -12.65 14.75
N LEU A 427 2.58 -11.72 15.43
CA LEU A 427 2.13 -11.95 16.81
C LEU A 427 1.05 -13.04 16.86
N VAL A 428 0.05 -12.99 15.98
CA VAL A 428 -1.00 -14.00 15.86
C VAL A 428 -0.41 -15.39 15.60
N GLU A 429 0.58 -15.50 14.72
CA GLU A 429 1.30 -16.75 14.45
C GLU A 429 1.97 -17.34 15.68
N ASN A 430 2.58 -16.49 16.52
CA ASN A 430 3.19 -16.92 17.77
C ASN A 430 2.13 -17.29 18.83
N ILE A 431 1.05 -16.53 18.94
CA ILE A 431 -0.03 -16.73 19.92
C ILE A 431 -0.82 -18.01 19.63
N LEU A 432 -1.18 -18.22 18.37
CA LEU A 432 -2.04 -19.32 17.92
C LEU A 432 -1.25 -20.51 17.36
N SER A 433 0.07 -20.56 17.60
CA SER A 433 0.92 -21.67 17.15
C SER A 433 0.32 -23.03 17.53
N GLY A 434 0.20 -23.92 16.54
CA GLY A 434 -0.42 -25.25 16.72
C GLY A 434 -1.96 -25.25 16.68
N LYS A 435 -2.62 -24.13 16.38
CA LYS A 435 -4.07 -24.03 16.18
C LYS A 435 -4.40 -23.78 14.70
N ASP A 436 -5.65 -24.03 14.33
CA ASP A 436 -6.19 -23.70 13.00
C ASP A 436 -6.51 -22.19 12.90
N PHE A 437 -5.77 -21.46 12.06
CA PHE A 437 -5.97 -20.05 11.72
C PHE A 437 -5.20 -19.67 10.45
N PHE A 438 -5.56 -18.52 9.87
CA PHE A 438 -4.84 -17.83 8.81
C PHE A 438 -4.55 -16.40 9.24
N ALA A 439 -3.35 -15.90 8.96
CA ALA A 439 -2.93 -14.54 9.23
C ALA A 439 -2.40 -13.91 7.93
N ILE A 440 -3.01 -12.81 7.47
CA ILE A 440 -2.68 -12.16 6.19
C ILE A 440 -2.54 -10.66 6.43
N ALA A 441 -1.35 -10.12 6.16
CA ALA A 441 -1.11 -8.68 6.18
C ALA A 441 -1.22 -8.10 4.78
N LEU A 442 -1.83 -6.92 4.66
CA LEU A 442 -2.07 -6.28 3.36
C LEU A 442 -0.83 -5.56 2.81
N ASN A 443 0.17 -5.29 3.65
CA ASN A 443 1.38 -4.55 3.30
C ASN A 443 2.59 -5.07 4.07
N GLU A 444 2.85 -6.37 3.95
CA GLU A 444 3.75 -7.10 4.85
C GLU A 444 5.23 -6.71 4.81
N ASN A 445 5.70 -6.04 3.75
CA ASN A 445 7.11 -5.76 3.55
C ASN A 445 7.35 -4.33 3.02
N PRO A 446 8.01 -3.44 3.80
CA PRO A 446 8.23 -2.05 3.42
C PRO A 446 9.17 -1.86 2.22
N LYS A 447 9.89 -2.92 1.79
CA LYS A 447 10.85 -2.88 0.68
C LYS A 447 10.24 -3.32 -0.66
N LYS A 448 8.99 -3.77 -0.66
CA LYS A 448 8.29 -4.23 -1.87
C LYS A 448 7.20 -3.23 -2.28
N ASP A 449 6.80 -3.33 -3.54
CA ASP A 449 5.70 -2.57 -4.10
C ASP A 449 4.40 -2.84 -3.33
N SER A 450 3.79 -1.78 -2.80
CA SER A 450 2.63 -1.91 -1.91
C SER A 450 1.36 -2.38 -2.62
N ASP A 451 1.18 -2.09 -3.92
CA ASP A 451 0.05 -2.61 -4.69
C ASP A 451 0.20 -4.12 -4.92
N SER A 452 1.39 -4.56 -5.30
CA SER A 452 1.72 -5.98 -5.50
C SER A 452 1.44 -6.79 -4.24
N LEU A 453 1.90 -6.33 -3.07
CA LEU A 453 1.63 -6.97 -1.78
C LEU A 453 0.13 -7.05 -1.47
N PHE A 454 -0.61 -5.99 -1.74
CA PHE A 454 -2.05 -5.96 -1.53
C PHE A 454 -2.77 -6.95 -2.47
N ARG A 455 -2.38 -7.02 -3.74
CA ARG A 455 -2.91 -8.00 -4.70
C ARG A 455 -2.61 -9.43 -4.29
N GLU A 456 -1.40 -9.71 -3.78
CA GLU A 456 -1.03 -11.02 -3.24
C GLU A 456 -1.92 -11.37 -2.04
N ALA A 457 -2.19 -10.42 -1.15
CA ALA A 457 -3.13 -10.61 -0.05
C ALA A 457 -4.57 -10.87 -0.54
N MET A 458 -5.04 -10.16 -1.57
CA MET A 458 -6.37 -10.38 -2.16
C MET A 458 -6.47 -11.78 -2.78
N VAL A 459 -5.42 -12.23 -3.46
CA VAL A 459 -5.32 -13.60 -3.99
C VAL A 459 -5.41 -14.62 -2.86
N LYS A 460 -4.64 -14.47 -1.78
CA LYS A 460 -4.67 -15.36 -0.59
C LYS A 460 -6.07 -15.43 0.01
N LEU A 461 -6.73 -14.27 0.21
CA LEU A 461 -8.09 -14.19 0.76
C LEU A 461 -9.15 -14.79 -0.17
N CYS A 462 -9.03 -14.55 -1.47
CA CYS A 462 -9.91 -15.13 -2.48
C CYS A 462 -9.79 -16.66 -2.52
N VAL A 463 -8.56 -17.18 -2.50
CA VAL A 463 -8.27 -18.62 -2.39
C VAL A 463 -8.87 -19.19 -1.11
N LEU A 464 -8.77 -18.50 0.04
CA LEU A 464 -9.45 -18.93 1.27
C LEU A 464 -10.98 -19.02 1.12
N GLY A 465 -11.59 -18.23 0.24
CA GLY A 465 -13.02 -18.26 -0.04
C GLY A 465 -13.73 -16.93 0.21
N LEU A 466 -13.01 -15.83 0.42
CA LEU A 466 -13.61 -14.50 0.43
C LEU A 466 -13.95 -14.07 -1.01
N PRO A 467 -15.05 -13.32 -1.24
CA PRO A 467 -15.48 -12.90 -2.57
C PRO A 467 -14.66 -11.71 -3.10
N LEU A 468 -13.34 -11.88 -3.24
CA LEU A 468 -12.38 -10.82 -3.53
C LEU A 468 -11.73 -10.93 -4.92
N GLN A 469 -12.41 -11.56 -5.88
CA GLN A 469 -11.92 -11.61 -7.27
C GLN A 469 -12.00 -10.25 -7.97
N ILE A 470 -12.98 -9.42 -7.60
CA ILE A 470 -13.26 -8.14 -8.25
C ILE A 470 -13.02 -7.00 -7.25
N PHE A 471 -11.76 -6.77 -6.91
CA PHE A 471 -11.38 -5.76 -5.92
C PHE A 471 -10.86 -4.45 -6.54
N ASP A 472 -10.39 -4.45 -7.80
CA ASP A 472 -9.87 -3.26 -8.48
C ASP A 472 -10.93 -2.65 -9.43
N PRO A 473 -11.62 -1.56 -9.03
CA PRO A 473 -12.58 -0.89 -9.92
C PRO A 473 -11.92 0.02 -10.96
N TYR A 474 -10.61 0.26 -10.88
CA TYR A 474 -9.92 1.28 -11.66
C TYR A 474 -9.15 0.67 -12.84
N SER A 475 -9.16 -0.65 -13.02
CA SER A 475 -8.51 -1.28 -14.16
C SER A 475 -9.15 -0.82 -15.48
N LEU A 476 -8.31 -0.42 -16.44
CA LEU A 476 -8.78 -0.07 -17.77
C LEU A 476 -9.42 -1.31 -18.43
N PRO A 477 -10.62 -1.20 -19.02
CA PRO A 477 -11.18 -2.28 -19.82
C PRO A 477 -10.21 -2.71 -20.92
N ALA A 478 -10.00 -4.02 -21.06
CA ALA A 478 -9.12 -4.55 -22.10
C ALA A 478 -9.65 -4.15 -23.48
N LYS A 479 -8.88 -3.34 -24.22
CA LYS A 479 -9.16 -3.06 -25.63
C LYS A 479 -8.75 -4.30 -26.44
N GLU A 480 -9.63 -4.76 -27.34
CA GLU A 480 -9.25 -5.79 -28.32
C GLU A 480 -8.07 -5.28 -29.14
N LEU A 481 -6.98 -6.04 -29.19
CA LEU A 481 -5.92 -5.72 -30.13
C LEU A 481 -6.49 -5.95 -31.54
N PRO A 482 -6.30 -5.01 -32.48
CA PRO A 482 -6.61 -5.28 -33.86
C PRO A 482 -5.84 -6.52 -34.30
N GLU A 483 -6.52 -7.45 -34.99
CA GLU A 483 -5.85 -8.60 -35.58
C GLU A 483 -4.63 -8.11 -36.37
N LYS A 484 -3.48 -8.77 -36.18
CA LYS A 484 -2.27 -8.49 -36.96
C LYS A 484 -2.66 -8.63 -38.43
N LYS A 485 -2.88 -7.50 -39.09
CA LYS A 485 -3.18 -7.46 -40.51
C LYS A 485 -2.01 -8.12 -41.25
N SER A 486 -2.33 -8.97 -42.22
CA SER A 486 -1.33 -9.61 -43.10
C SER A 486 -0.26 -8.60 -43.51
N ALA A 487 1.02 -9.02 -43.57
CA ALA A 487 2.12 -8.16 -44.03
C ALA A 487 1.89 -7.54 -45.43
N LEU A 488 0.92 -8.06 -46.20
CA LEU A 488 0.49 -7.55 -47.50
C LEU A 488 -0.58 -6.44 -47.43
N SER A 489 -0.95 -5.97 -46.23
CA SER A 489 -1.99 -4.97 -46.03
C SER A 489 -1.41 -3.56 -46.16
N VAL A 490 -1.33 -3.03 -47.37
CA VAL A 490 -0.92 -1.63 -47.58
C VAL A 490 -2.11 -0.71 -47.31
N ARG A 491 -1.94 0.21 -46.35
CA ARG A 491 -2.92 1.28 -46.12
C ARG A 491 -2.76 2.31 -47.23
N LEU A 492 -3.73 2.41 -48.12
CA LEU A 492 -3.76 3.48 -49.13
C LEU A 492 -3.94 4.82 -48.41
N ASN A 493 -2.92 5.67 -48.45
CA ASN A 493 -2.96 7.06 -48.02
C ASN A 493 -2.37 7.94 -49.14
N GLY A 494 -2.44 9.27 -48.99
CA GLY A 494 -1.96 10.21 -50.00
C GLY A 494 -0.46 10.08 -50.34
N THR A 495 0.34 9.41 -49.50
CA THR A 495 1.76 9.11 -49.76
C THR A 495 1.93 7.96 -50.76
N ASN A 496 0.95 7.06 -50.84
CA ASN A 496 0.94 5.93 -51.78
C ASN A 496 0.18 6.25 -53.09
N TYR A 497 -0.47 7.41 -53.16
CA TYR A 497 -1.09 7.91 -54.38
C TYR A 497 -0.07 8.74 -55.16
N VAL A 498 0.44 8.20 -56.25
CA VAL A 498 1.22 8.94 -57.24
C VAL A 498 0.29 9.29 -58.38
N SER A 499 0.01 10.58 -58.59
CA SER A 499 -0.79 11.03 -59.74
C SER A 499 -0.07 10.67 -61.04
N ASP A 500 -0.82 10.47 -62.14
CA ASP A 500 -0.20 10.15 -63.44
C ASP A 500 0.80 11.23 -63.89
N ALA A 501 0.55 12.49 -63.55
CA ALA A 501 1.49 13.59 -63.79
C ALA A 501 2.80 13.40 -63.02
N THR A 502 2.73 13.11 -61.71
CA THR A 502 3.91 12.87 -60.87
C THR A 502 4.68 11.62 -61.28
N ARG A 503 3.98 10.57 -61.73
CA ARG A 503 4.60 9.34 -62.26
C ARG A 503 5.36 9.63 -63.56
N ASN A 504 4.74 10.37 -64.47
CA ASN A 504 5.38 10.79 -65.71
C ASN A 504 6.58 11.72 -65.46
N ASP A 505 6.48 12.66 -64.52
CA ASP A 505 7.60 13.54 -64.18
C ASP A 505 8.79 12.75 -63.60
N PHE A 506 8.53 11.74 -62.77
CA PHE A 506 9.57 10.88 -62.22
C PHE A 506 10.21 9.98 -63.28
N GLU A 507 9.41 9.39 -64.18
CA GLU A 507 9.91 8.62 -65.32
C GLU A 507 10.71 9.49 -66.30
N ASN A 508 10.26 10.72 -66.55
CA ASN A 508 10.98 11.68 -67.38
C ASN A 508 12.32 12.07 -66.72
N ALA A 509 12.34 12.32 -65.41
CA ALA A 509 13.57 12.65 -64.68
C ALA A 509 14.59 11.49 -64.67
N LEU A 510 14.13 10.25 -64.54
CA LEU A 510 14.99 9.06 -64.64
C LEU A 510 15.56 8.85 -66.06
N ASN A 511 14.83 9.30 -67.08
CA ASN A 511 15.20 9.13 -68.49
C ASN A 511 15.80 10.39 -69.13
N ASP A 512 16.04 11.47 -68.38
CA ASP A 512 16.54 12.76 -68.93
C ASP A 512 18.04 12.75 -69.29
N GLY A 513 18.72 11.62 -69.03
CA GLY A 513 20.15 11.46 -69.25
C GLY A 513 21.03 12.13 -68.19
N PHE A 514 20.47 12.39 -67.00
CA PHE A 514 21.12 13.00 -65.82
C PHE A 514 21.77 14.36 -66.12
N ARG A 515 21.09 15.20 -66.90
CA ARG A 515 21.62 16.51 -67.32
C ARG A 515 21.13 17.64 -66.42
N VAL A 516 21.97 18.06 -65.49
CA VAL A 516 21.73 19.27 -64.68
C VAL A 516 21.77 20.51 -65.59
N LYS A 517 20.62 21.14 -65.83
CA LYS A 517 20.56 22.45 -66.51
C LYS A 517 21.00 23.54 -65.53
N ASN A 518 22.23 24.03 -65.68
CA ASN A 518 22.64 25.27 -65.03
C ASN A 518 21.85 26.44 -65.62
N ALA A 519 21.16 27.19 -64.76
CA ALA A 519 20.46 28.41 -65.16
C ALA A 519 21.47 29.46 -65.65
N VAL A 520 21.39 29.81 -66.93
CA VAL A 520 22.19 30.88 -67.55
C VAL A 520 21.59 32.22 -67.13
N THR A 521 22.39 33.02 -66.44
CA THR A 521 22.18 34.46 -66.26
C THR A 521 22.48 35.21 -67.57
N SER A 522 21.49 35.88 -68.14
CA SER A 522 21.70 37.00 -69.05
C SER A 522 20.48 37.94 -68.98
N GLY A 523 20.67 39.12 -68.40
CA GLY A 523 19.69 40.18 -68.39
C GLY A 523 19.81 41.12 -69.60
N SER A 524 18.74 41.86 -69.88
CA SER A 524 18.76 43.32 -70.12
C SER A 524 17.37 43.86 -70.52
N ASN A 525 16.88 44.83 -69.74
CA ASN A 525 16.14 46.08 -70.10
C ASN A 525 14.81 46.00 -70.89
N SER A 526 13.76 46.81 -70.65
CA SER A 526 13.62 48.13 -69.99
C SER A 526 12.14 48.53 -69.79
N GLU A 527 11.92 49.54 -68.92
CA GLU A 527 10.76 50.46 -68.76
C GLU A 527 9.46 49.90 -68.13
N SER A 528 8.68 50.61 -67.29
CA SER A 528 8.80 51.80 -66.44
C SER A 528 7.45 51.92 -65.71
N ASN A 529 7.39 52.02 -64.38
CA ASN A 529 6.63 53.08 -63.66
C ASN A 529 6.57 52.86 -62.13
N SER A 530 6.77 53.99 -61.47
CA SER A 530 6.65 54.41 -60.07
C SER A 530 5.54 53.78 -59.21
N ASN A 531 5.83 53.51 -57.92
CA ASN A 531 5.60 54.49 -56.84
C ASN A 531 6.04 53.99 -55.43
N ASN A 532 6.90 54.80 -54.80
CA ASN A 532 7.10 55.14 -53.38
C ASN A 532 6.70 54.23 -52.21
N GLY A 533 7.63 54.10 -51.23
CA GLY A 533 7.31 53.98 -49.80
C GLY A 533 8.40 53.43 -48.87
N ASN A 534 9.41 54.24 -48.53
CA ASN A 534 10.21 54.34 -47.28
C ASN A 534 10.27 53.14 -46.29
N SER A 535 11.44 52.51 -46.03
CA SER A 535 12.61 52.93 -45.22
C SER A 535 12.50 52.64 -43.71
N LEU A 536 13.37 51.78 -43.16
CA LEU A 536 14.45 52.12 -42.21
C LEU A 536 14.97 50.90 -41.41
N ASP A 537 16.29 50.75 -41.50
CA ASP A 537 17.29 50.43 -40.47
C ASP A 537 17.38 49.07 -39.74
N SER A 538 18.51 48.42 -40.02
CA SER A 538 19.33 47.52 -39.20
C SER A 538 20.20 48.35 -38.19
N PRO A 539 21.23 47.85 -37.47
CA PRO A 539 21.83 46.51 -37.40
C PRO A 539 22.36 46.05 -36.00
N SER A 540 23.02 44.87 -36.00
CA SER A 540 24.19 44.45 -35.18
C SER A 540 23.96 44.23 -33.67
N GLU A 541 24.64 43.33 -32.96
CA GLU A 541 26.05 42.93 -33.03
C GLU A 541 26.31 41.71 -32.11
N GLY A 542 27.42 40.99 -32.34
CA GLY A 542 28.16 40.35 -31.23
C GLY A 542 28.23 38.83 -31.23
N ALA A 543 29.11 38.26 -32.05
CA ALA A 543 29.65 36.93 -31.88
C ALA A 543 30.84 36.97 -30.89
N GLU A 544 30.97 35.98 -30.00
CA GLU A 544 32.30 35.51 -29.60
C GLU A 544 32.29 34.06 -29.09
N LYS A 545 33.40 33.40 -29.38
CA LYS A 545 33.64 31.95 -29.40
C LYS A 545 34.33 31.47 -28.12
N MET A 546 34.12 30.18 -27.86
CA MET A 546 35.07 29.21 -27.31
C MET A 546 35.53 29.34 -25.84
N HIS A 547 35.16 28.33 -25.04
CA HIS A 547 36.19 27.48 -24.43
C HIS A 547 35.73 26.02 -24.31
N SER A 548 36.61 25.16 -24.81
CA SER A 548 36.62 23.70 -24.82
C SER A 548 37.14 23.15 -23.49
N VAL A 549 36.52 22.09 -22.96
CA VAL A 549 37.19 21.14 -22.07
C VAL A 549 36.77 19.72 -22.47
N GLU A 550 37.77 18.90 -22.77
CA GLU A 550 37.71 17.50 -23.16
C GLU A 550 37.24 16.59 -22.02
N ILE A 551 36.51 15.56 -22.42
CA ILE A 551 36.08 14.41 -21.63
C ILE A 551 37.15 13.33 -21.80
N ASN A 552 37.73 12.83 -20.71
CA ASN A 552 38.46 11.57 -20.70
C ASN A 552 37.51 10.45 -20.25
N GLU A 553 37.36 9.43 -21.10
CA GLU A 553 36.68 8.16 -20.80
C GLU A 553 37.52 7.30 -19.85
N VAL A 554 36.89 6.77 -18.78
CA VAL A 554 36.79 5.34 -18.44
C VAL A 554 35.46 5.11 -17.73
#